data_AF-A0A5A7RZC7-F1
#
_entry.id   AF-A0A5A7RZC7-F1
#
_cell.length_a   1.000
_cell.length_b   1.000
_cell.length_c   1.000
_cell.angle_alpha   90.00
_cell.angle_beta   90.00
_cell.angle_gamma   90.00
#
_symmetry.space_group_name_H-M   'P 1'
#
loop_
_entity.id
_entity.type
_entity.pdbx_description
1 polymer ?
#
loop_
_entity_poly.entity_id
_entity_poly.type
_entity_poly.pdbx_seq_one_letter_code
_entity_poly.pdbx_strand_id
1 'polypeptide(L)' 'MKKKDGIVYVDYEKCTGCKACERACPLNAVWIYEKKAYKCDLCNGEPQCVKFCSQNAIILEG' A
#
# COMPACT_ATOMS: atom_id res chain seq x y z
N MET A 1 -9.31 5.90 0.87
CA MET A 1 -8.77 4.68 0.24
C MET A 1 -9.58 4.41 -1.00
N LYS A 2 -8.96 4.00 -2.10
CA LYS A 2 -9.63 3.59 -3.35
C LYS A 2 -9.20 2.16 -3.70
N LYS A 3 -10.02 1.40 -4.41
CA LYS A 3 -9.71 0.04 -4.88
C LYS A 3 -9.69 0.02 -6.40
N LYS A 4 -8.70 -0.64 -7.00
CA LYS A 4 -8.60 -0.86 -8.44
C LYS A 4 -7.82 -2.15 -8.67
N ASP A 5 -8.35 -3.05 -9.50
CA ASP A 5 -7.69 -4.32 -9.88
C ASP A 5 -7.25 -5.17 -8.67
N GLY A 6 -8.10 -5.26 -7.64
CA GLY A 6 -7.79 -5.97 -6.39
C GLY A 6 -6.83 -5.23 -5.44
N ILE A 7 -6.18 -4.16 -5.91
CA ILE A 7 -5.20 -3.38 -5.15
C ILE A 7 -5.90 -2.21 -4.46
N VAL A 8 -5.58 -1.98 -3.19
CA VAL A 8 -6.02 -0.80 -2.44
C VAL A 8 -4.99 0.31 -2.64
N TYR A 9 -5.41 1.55 -2.78
CA TYR A 9 -4.54 2.73 -2.89
C TYR A 9 -4.99 3.81 -1.90
N VAL A 10 -4.03 4.65 -1.50
CA VAL A 10 -4.36 5.93 -0.87
C VAL A 10 -4.89 6.86 -1.95
N ASP A 11 -6.00 7.53 -1.65
CA ASP A 11 -6.50 8.63 -2.48
C ASP A 11 -5.93 9.91 -1.87
N TYR A 12 -4.82 10.41 -2.43
CA TYR A 12 -4.06 11.51 -1.83
C TYR A 12 -4.79 12.86 -1.90
N GLU A 13 -5.68 13.04 -2.88
CA GLU A 13 -6.54 14.22 -2.99
C GLU A 13 -7.54 14.27 -1.83
N LYS A 14 -8.12 13.12 -1.46
CA LYS A 14 -9.07 13.02 -0.35
C LYS A 14 -8.42 12.73 1.01
N CYS A 15 -7.13 12.38 1.03
CA CYS A 15 -6.43 12.04 2.27
C CYS A 15 -6.20 13.28 3.14
N THR A 16 -6.80 13.29 4.33
CA THR A 16 -6.67 14.37 5.32
C THR A 16 -5.70 14.05 6.46
N GLY A 17 -5.15 12.83 6.50
CA GLY A 17 -4.30 12.39 7.60
C GLY A 17 -5.05 12.05 8.89
N CYS A 18 -6.36 11.84 8.86
CA CYS A 18 -7.21 11.56 10.04
C CYS A 18 -6.91 10.26 10.80
N LYS A 19 -5.97 9.44 10.28
CA LYS A 19 -5.55 8.15 10.84
C LYS A 19 -6.64 7.08 10.98
N ALA A 20 -7.83 7.29 10.41
CA ALA A 20 -8.91 6.31 10.49
C ALA A 20 -8.55 4.98 9.82
N CYS A 21 -7.85 5.04 8.67
CA CYS A 21 -7.37 3.86 7.96
C CYS A 21 -6.23 3.11 8.67
N GLU A 22 -5.36 3.82 9.39
CA GLU A 22 -4.32 3.23 10.22
C GLU A 22 -4.94 2.40 11.35
N ARG A 23 -5.88 2.98 12.12
CA ARG A 23 -6.58 2.26 13.20
C ARG A 23 -7.45 1.11 12.73
N ALA A 24 -8.02 1.20 11.53
CA ALA A 24 -8.92 0.19 10.99
C ALA A 24 -8.18 -1.04 10.42
N CYS A 25 -6.87 -0.95 10.17
CA CYS A 25 -6.11 -2.03 9.54
C CYS A 25 -5.66 -3.07 10.60
N PRO A 26 -6.16 -4.31 10.57
CA PRO A 26 -5.77 -5.33 11.55
C PRO A 26 -4.30 -5.76 11.44
N LEU A 27 -3.67 -5.50 10.29
CA LEU A 27 -2.28 -5.85 10.01
C LEU A 27 -1.30 -4.74 10.38
N ASN A 28 -1.78 -3.57 10.82
CA ASN A 28 -0.96 -2.38 11.06
C ASN A 28 -0.07 -2.01 9.85
N ALA A 29 -0.57 -2.24 8.63
CA ALA A 29 0.18 -2.07 7.38
C ALA A 29 0.06 -0.65 6.78
N VAL A 30 -0.47 0.31 7.53
CA VAL A 30 -0.67 1.70 7.11
C VAL A 30 0.02 2.61 8.10
N TRP A 31 0.79 3.57 7.60
CA TRP A 31 1.49 4.58 8.40
C TRP A 31 1.05 5.97 8.01
N ILE A 32 1.08 6.90 8.97
CA ILE A 32 0.83 8.32 8.71
C ILE A 32 2.13 9.10 8.86
N TYR A 33 2.58 9.74 7.78
CA TYR A 33 3.75 10.62 7.74
C TYR A 33 3.36 11.95 7.09
N GLU A 34 3.82 13.08 7.63
CA GLU A 34 3.49 14.43 7.09
C GLU A 34 2.00 14.64 6.72
N LYS A 35 1.09 14.19 7.59
CA LYS A 35 -0.38 14.26 7.41
C LYS A 35 -0.93 13.48 6.20
N LYS A 36 -0.16 12.54 5.63
CA LYS A 36 -0.61 11.64 4.57
C LYS A 36 -0.44 10.19 4.98
N ALA A 37 -1.35 9.35 4.48
CA ALA A 37 -1.29 7.92 4.68
C ALA A 37 -0.36 7.28 3.65
N TYR A 38 0.43 6.31 4.10
CA TYR A 38 1.34 5.51 3.29
C TYR A 38 1.12 4.04 3.61
N LYS A 39 1.19 3.21 2.58
CA LYS A 39 1.14 1.75 2.64
C LYS A 39 1.59 1.19 1.29
N CYS A 40 1.92 -0.09 1.23
CA CYS A 40 2.20 -0.77 -0.04
C CYS A 40 1.01 -0.60 -1.02
N ASP A 41 1.28 -0.10 -2.22
CA ASP A 41 0.35 0.06 -3.33
C ASP A 41 0.62 -0.94 -4.48
N LEU A 42 1.38 -1.98 -4.16
CA LEU A 42 1.90 -2.98 -5.10
C LEU A 42 2.67 -2.36 -6.27
N CYS A 43 3.26 -1.17 -6.08
CA CYS A 43 3.92 -0.41 -7.14
C CYS A 43 3.06 -0.30 -8.41
N ASN A 44 1.76 -0.04 -8.25
CA ASN A 44 0.77 0.02 -9.33
C ASN A 44 0.65 -1.28 -10.16
N GLY A 45 0.86 -2.43 -9.53
CA GLY A 45 0.78 -3.75 -10.16
C GLY A 45 2.14 -4.31 -10.62
N GLU A 46 3.22 -3.52 -10.53
CA GLU A 46 4.57 -3.95 -10.88
C GLU A 46 5.54 -3.87 -9.68
N PRO A 47 5.40 -4.77 -8.69
CA PRO A 47 6.13 -4.69 -7.42
C PRO A 47 7.64 -4.79 -7.62
N GLN A 48 8.34 -3.70 -7.28
CA GLN A 48 9.80 -3.62 -7.42
C GLN A 48 10.51 -4.61 -6.47
N CYS A 49 9.96 -4.85 -5.29
CA CYS A 49 10.52 -5.83 -4.35
C CYS A 49 10.59 -7.25 -4.94
N VAL A 50 9.64 -7.64 -5.79
CA VAL A 50 9.67 -8.92 -6.53
C VAL A 50 10.76 -8.87 -7.59
N LYS A 51 10.81 -7.80 -8.40
CA LYS A 51 11.82 -7.63 -9.46
C LYS A 51 13.26 -7.65 -8.94
N PHE A 52 13.52 -7.04 -7.79
CA PHE A 52 14.87 -6.93 -7.22
C PHE A 52 15.29 -8.16 -6.41
N CYS A 53 14.38 -9.07 -6.04
CA CYS A 53 14.72 -10.20 -5.18
C CYS A 53 15.49 -11.27 -5.96
N SER A 54 16.83 -11.17 -5.97
CA SER A 54 17.71 -12.14 -6.64
C SER A 54 17.60 -13.57 -6.11
N GLN A 55 17.11 -13.73 -4.87
CA GLN A 55 16.91 -15.03 -4.23
C GLN A 55 15.55 -15.67 -4.54
N ASN A 56 14.67 -14.97 -5.28
CA ASN A 56 13.31 -15.44 -5.57
C ASN A 56 12.48 -15.79 -4.31
N ALA A 57 12.73 -15.11 -3.18
CA ALA A 57 11.99 -15.32 -1.94
C ALA A 57 10.55 -14.79 -1.99
N ILE A 58 10.26 -13.93 -2.97
CA ILE A 58 8.96 -13.32 -3.19
C ILE A 58 8.62 -13.48 -4.66
N ILE A 59 7.43 -14.01 -4.94
CA ILE A 59 6.90 -14.24 -6.29
C ILE A 59 5.51 -13.62 -6.35
N LEU A 60 5.18 -12.99 -7.48
CA LEU A 60 3.83 -12.48 -7.73
C LEU A 60 3.05 -13.53 -8.54
N GLU A 61 1.98 -14.05 -7.97
CA GLU A 61 1.04 -14.96 -8.63
C GLU A 61 -0.27 -14.22 -8.95
N GLY A 62 -0.87 -14.54 -10.10
CA GLY A 62 -2.07 -13.88 -10.63
C GLY A 62 -3.37 -14.55 -10.21
#